data_AF-A0A6V7RBS3-F1
#
_entry.id   AF-A0A6V7RBS3-F1
#
_cell.length_a   1.000
_cell.length_b   1.000
_cell.length_c   1.000
_cell.angle_alpha   90.00
_cell.angle_beta   90.00
_cell.angle_gamma   90.00
#
_symmetry.space_group_name_H-M   'P 1'
#
loop_
_entity.id
_entity.type
_entity.pdbx_description
1 polymer ?
#
loop_
_entity_poly.entity_id
_entity_poly.type
_entity_poly.pdbx_seq_one_letter_code
_entity_poly.pdbx_strand_id
1 'polypeptide(L)'
;MDLDLNFISILALMLSVAAISFVFFIYKAKGRGEILLTQPYLEIDEVKEFVNDDGRKLIQFRVINNNANPFQLEDFTLQGYDMDTDFHYGKPSVDNQGLVEHDVLYLNVYIEEKSAFNARLLIKYTDFNGELHHAASVKVYVEGGEIAHDVTGSKFILRKRTEMF
;
A
#
# COMPACT_ATOMS: atom_id res chain seq x y z
N MET A 1 -0.24 -33.42 51.63
CA MET A 1 -0.14 -31.96 51.44
C MET A 1 -1.42 -31.57 50.76
N ASP A 2 -2.44 -31.26 51.56
CA ASP A 2 -3.76 -30.92 51.04
C ASP A 2 -3.65 -29.54 50.40
N LEU A 3 -3.80 -29.49 49.09
CA LEU A 3 -3.90 -28.24 48.35
C LEU A 3 -5.17 -27.55 48.82
N ASP A 4 -4.99 -26.42 49.52
CA ASP A 4 -6.10 -25.59 49.99
C ASP A 4 -7.04 -25.29 48.81
N LEU A 5 -8.35 -25.45 49.02
CA LEU A 5 -9.37 -25.23 48.00
C LEU A 5 -9.24 -23.83 47.38
N ASN A 6 -8.83 -22.86 48.19
CA ASN A 6 -8.54 -21.49 47.76
C ASN A 6 -7.41 -21.43 46.74
N PHE A 7 -6.34 -22.20 46.95
CA PHE A 7 -5.21 -22.27 46.04
C PHE A 7 -5.61 -22.88 44.69
N ILE A 8 -6.41 -23.94 44.70
CA ILE A 8 -6.94 -24.57 43.49
C ILE A 8 -7.84 -23.60 42.72
N SER A 9 -8.72 -22.87 43.42
CA SER A 9 -9.62 -21.88 42.80
C SER A 9 -8.85 -20.71 42.17
N ILE A 10 -7.83 -20.18 42.86
CA ILE A 10 -6.98 -19.09 42.34
C ILE A 10 -6.21 -19.56 41.10
N LEU A 11 -5.65 -20.78 41.13
CA LEU A 11 -4.91 -21.35 40.00
C LEU A 11 -5.83 -21.57 38.78
N ALA A 12 -7.02 -22.11 38.99
CA ALA A 12 -8.00 -22.30 37.92
C ALA A 12 -8.43 -20.96 37.29
N LEU A 13 -8.59 -19.91 38.08
CA LEU A 13 -8.95 -18.58 37.59
C LEU A 13 -7.81 -17.95 36.78
N MET A 14 -6.56 -18.09 37.24
CA MET A 14 -5.38 -17.63 36.48
C MET A 14 -5.23 -18.37 35.14
N LEU A 15 -5.41 -19.69 35.13
CA LEU A 15 -5.37 -20.48 33.89
C LEU A 15 -6.49 -20.08 32.92
N SER A 16 -7.68 -19.77 33.42
CA SER A 16 -8.81 -19.31 32.60
C SER A 16 -8.52 -17.96 31.95
N VAL A 17 -7.99 -17.00 32.72
CA VAL A 17 -7.60 -15.68 32.20
C VAL A 17 -6.46 -15.80 31.18
N ALA A 18 -5.47 -16.65 31.45
CA ALA A 18 -4.37 -16.91 30.52
C ALA A 18 -4.88 -17.53 29.21
N ALA A 19 -5.79 -18.51 29.28
CA ALA A 19 -6.38 -19.15 28.10
C ALA A 19 -7.19 -18.16 27.25
N ILE A 20 -8.04 -17.34 27.87
CA ILE A 20 -8.82 -16.30 27.17
C ILE A 20 -7.89 -15.28 26.50
N SER A 21 -6.87 -14.82 27.23
CA SER A 21 -5.88 -13.88 26.70
C SER A 21 -5.13 -14.49 25.51
N PHE A 22 -4.69 -15.75 25.62
CA PHE A 22 -3.97 -16.44 24.56
C PHE A 22 -4.82 -16.60 23.29
N VAL A 23 -6.08 -17.00 23.43
CA VAL A 23 -7.03 -17.09 22.29
C VAL A 23 -7.23 -15.72 21.64
N PHE A 24 -7.39 -14.67 22.43
CA PHE A 24 -7.54 -13.30 21.93
C PHE A 24 -6.29 -12.82 21.18
N PHE A 25 -5.10 -13.09 21.70
CA PHE A 25 -3.83 -12.77 21.03
C PHE A 25 -3.66 -13.53 19.71
N ILE A 26 -3.99 -14.83 19.67
CA ILE A 26 -3.96 -15.62 18.43
C ILE A 26 -4.95 -15.09 17.40
N TYR A 27 -6.18 -14.79 17.81
CA TYR A 27 -7.19 -14.26 16.90
C TYR A 27 -6.77 -12.92 16.30
N LYS A 28 -6.23 -12.01 17.13
CA LYS A 28 -5.69 -10.72 16.69
C LYS A 28 -4.45 -10.85 15.80
N ALA A 29 -3.60 -11.85 16.05
CA ALA A 29 -2.43 -12.13 15.22
C ALA A 29 -2.82 -12.71 13.86
N LYS A 30 -3.78 -13.65 13.81
CA LYS A 30 -4.30 -14.24 12.56
C LYS A 30 -4.90 -13.19 11.64
N GLY A 31 -5.79 -12.33 12.15
CA GLY A 31 -6.41 -11.28 11.34
C GLY A 31 -5.41 -10.27 10.78
N ARG A 32 -4.27 -10.04 11.44
CA ARG A 32 -3.19 -9.19 10.91
C ARG A 32 -2.32 -9.89 9.87
N GLY A 33 -2.10 -11.20 10.03
CA GLY A 33 -1.32 -12.01 9.10
C GLY A 33 -2.04 -12.22 7.77
N GLU A 34 -3.36 -12.43 7.79
CA GLU A 34 -4.17 -12.57 6.57
C GLU A 34 -4.17 -11.29 5.72
N ILE A 35 -4.29 -10.11 6.35
CA ILE A 35 -4.25 -8.81 5.64
C ILE A 35 -2.94 -8.61 4.86
N LEU A 36 -1.80 -9.07 5.40
CA LEU A 36 -0.51 -8.98 4.72
C LEU A 36 -0.37 -9.95 3.54
N LEU A 37 -1.17 -11.01 3.51
CA LEU A 37 -1.17 -12.01 2.44
C LEU A 37 -2.20 -11.69 1.35
N THR A 38 -3.28 -10.96 1.68
CA THR A 38 -4.38 -10.66 0.74
C THR A 38 -4.24 -9.32 0.03
N GLN A 39 -3.34 -8.44 0.48
CA GLN A 39 -3.17 -7.09 -0.07
C GLN A 39 -1.88 -6.94 -0.90
N PRO A 40 -1.89 -6.11 -1.96
CA PRO A 40 -0.70 -5.83 -2.74
C PRO A 40 0.30 -5.01 -1.92
N TYR A 41 1.58 -5.22 -2.20
CA TYR A 41 2.65 -4.48 -1.53
C TYR A 41 3.30 -3.53 -2.54
N LEU A 42 2.80 -2.30 -2.55
CA LEU A 42 3.09 -1.34 -3.61
C LEU A 42 4.19 -0.36 -3.21
N GLU A 43 5.13 -0.14 -4.14
CA GLU A 43 6.27 0.74 -3.98
C GLU A 43 6.49 1.54 -5.27
N ILE A 44 6.74 2.84 -5.12
CA ILE A 44 7.17 3.70 -6.24
C ILE A 44 8.65 3.44 -6.46
N ASP A 45 8.99 2.74 -7.53
CA ASP A 45 10.36 2.39 -7.86
C ASP A 45 11.06 3.51 -8.65
N GLU A 46 10.38 4.07 -9.64
CA GLU A 46 10.95 5.09 -10.51
C GLU A 46 9.93 6.19 -10.80
N VAL A 47 10.42 7.41 -11.00
CA VAL A 47 9.60 8.52 -11.49
C VAL A 47 10.34 9.25 -12.59
N LYS A 48 9.65 9.51 -13.70
CA LYS A 48 10.20 10.17 -14.89
C LYS A 48 9.26 11.25 -15.38
N GLU A 49 9.83 12.33 -15.88
CA GLU A 49 9.11 13.37 -16.61
C GLU A 49 9.19 13.10 -18.11
N PHE A 50 8.05 13.21 -18.79
CA PHE A 50 7.94 13.01 -20.23
C PHE A 50 7.09 14.12 -20.86
N VAL A 51 7.31 14.34 -22.16
CA VAL A 51 6.37 15.06 -23.01
C VAL A 51 5.73 14.01 -23.91
N ASN A 52 4.41 13.90 -23.89
CA ASN A 52 3.70 12.96 -24.76
C ASN A 52 3.66 13.48 -26.22
N ASP A 53 3.18 12.64 -27.13
CA ASP A 53 3.11 12.98 -28.57
C ASP A 53 2.23 14.22 -28.85
N ASP A 54 1.29 14.54 -27.96
CA ASP A 54 0.42 15.73 -28.02
C ASP A 54 1.08 17.00 -27.44
N GLY A 55 2.35 16.92 -27.02
CA GLY A 55 3.07 18.03 -26.42
C GLY A 55 2.72 18.33 -24.96
N ARG A 56 1.92 17.48 -24.31
CA ARG A 56 1.56 17.61 -22.88
C ARG A 56 2.69 17.05 -22.01
N LYS A 57 3.07 17.79 -20.98
CA LYS A 57 3.99 17.31 -19.95
C LYS A 57 3.25 16.37 -19.00
N LEU A 58 3.90 15.27 -18.67
CA LEU A 58 3.41 14.33 -17.67
C LEU A 58 4.55 13.85 -16.79
N ILE A 59 4.21 13.51 -15.55
CA ILE A 59 5.06 12.77 -14.63
C ILE A 59 4.52 11.36 -14.54
N GLN A 60 5.36 10.39 -14.86
CA GLN A 60 5.03 8.98 -14.78
C GLN A 60 5.67 8.38 -13.54
N PHE A 61 4.85 7.79 -12.69
CA PHE A 61 5.27 6.98 -11.55
C PHE A 61 5.25 5.51 -11.95
N ARG A 62 6.40 4.85 -11.89
CA ARG A 62 6.52 3.40 -11.97
C ARG A 62 6.28 2.82 -10.59
N VAL A 63 5.16 2.13 -10.43
CA VAL A 63 4.78 1.44 -9.20
C VAL A 63 4.92 -0.06 -9.41
N ILE A 64 5.64 -0.72 -8.52
CA ILE A 64 5.81 -2.17 -8.53
C ILE A 64 4.99 -2.82 -7.42
N ASN A 65 4.39 -3.97 -7.72
CA ASN A 65 3.84 -4.87 -6.72
C ASN A 65 4.93 -5.86 -6.29
N ASN A 66 5.44 -5.67 -5.09
CA ASN A 66 6.40 -6.57 -4.45
C ASN A 66 5.73 -7.83 -3.87
N ASN A 67 4.41 -8.00 -4.05
CA ASN A 67 3.69 -9.25 -3.77
C ASN A 67 3.62 -10.11 -5.06
N ALA A 68 3.71 -11.43 -4.92
CA ALA A 68 3.65 -12.36 -6.05
C ALA A 68 2.25 -12.49 -6.66
N ASN A 69 1.21 -12.11 -5.91
CA ASN A 69 -0.18 -12.18 -6.37
C ASN A 69 -0.56 -10.92 -7.13
N PRO A 70 -1.23 -11.05 -8.30
CA PRO A 70 -1.60 -9.91 -9.12
C PRO A 70 -2.78 -9.15 -8.53
N PHE A 71 -2.82 -7.83 -8.71
CA PHE A 71 -3.94 -6.99 -8.25
C PHE A 71 -4.52 -6.12 -9.37
N GLN A 72 -5.74 -5.60 -9.15
CA GLN A 72 -6.40 -4.72 -10.09
C GLN A 72 -6.46 -3.29 -9.55
N LEU A 73 -5.80 -2.36 -10.25
CA LEU A 73 -5.97 -0.92 -10.05
C LEU A 73 -7.32 -0.48 -10.65
N GLU A 74 -8.10 0.23 -9.85
CA GLU A 74 -9.37 0.84 -10.28
C GLU A 74 -9.17 2.29 -10.70
N ASP A 75 -8.44 3.05 -9.90
CA ASP A 75 -8.25 4.49 -10.09
C ASP A 75 -7.07 5.02 -9.25
N PHE A 76 -6.55 6.19 -9.60
CA PHE A 76 -5.61 6.93 -8.78
C PHE A 76 -5.72 8.44 -8.95
N THR A 77 -5.32 9.18 -7.91
CA THR A 77 -5.34 10.65 -7.90
C THR A 77 -4.23 11.21 -6.99
N LEU A 78 -3.92 12.50 -7.12
CA LEU A 78 -3.05 13.21 -6.19
C LEU A 78 -3.88 13.95 -5.15
N GLN A 79 -3.67 13.64 -3.88
CA GLN A 79 -4.43 14.22 -2.77
C GLN A 79 -4.34 15.75 -2.77
N GLY A 80 -5.47 16.43 -2.97
CA GLY A 80 -5.56 17.89 -2.92
C GLY A 80 -5.29 18.59 -4.25
N TYR A 81 -5.13 17.83 -5.34
CA TYR A 81 -4.92 18.35 -6.69
C TYR A 81 -5.94 17.74 -7.64
N ASP A 82 -6.50 18.57 -8.51
CA ASP A 82 -7.36 18.13 -9.62
C ASP A 82 -6.50 18.10 -10.88
N MET A 83 -5.96 16.93 -11.20
CA MET A 83 -5.06 16.70 -12.32
C MET A 83 -5.65 15.63 -13.21
N ASP A 84 -5.46 15.77 -14.53
CA ASP A 84 -5.73 14.67 -15.44
C ASP A 84 -4.77 13.52 -15.13
N THR A 85 -5.31 12.31 -15.01
CA THR A 85 -4.56 11.10 -14.72
C THR A 85 -4.89 9.99 -15.72
N ASP A 86 -3.89 9.14 -15.99
CA ASP A 86 -4.06 7.93 -16.80
C ASP A 86 -3.10 6.84 -16.29
N PHE A 87 -3.43 5.57 -16.49
CA PHE A 87 -2.56 4.46 -16.10
C PHE A 87 -2.50 3.35 -17.13
N HIS A 88 -1.39 2.62 -17.13
CA HIS A 88 -1.28 1.39 -17.90
C HIS A 88 -0.46 0.34 -17.15
N TYR A 89 -0.78 -0.92 -17.43
CA TYR A 89 -0.02 -2.06 -16.94
C TYR A 89 1.22 -2.25 -17.81
N GLY A 90 2.37 -2.33 -17.16
CA GLY A 90 3.63 -2.74 -17.75
C GLY A 90 3.62 -4.22 -18.11
N LYS A 91 4.56 -4.60 -18.98
CA LYS A 91 4.83 -6.01 -19.22
C LYS A 91 5.59 -6.56 -18.00
N PRO A 92 5.25 -7.78 -17.54
CA PRO A 92 6.03 -8.47 -16.52
C PRO A 92 7.51 -8.49 -16.94
N SER A 93 8.37 -8.13 -16.00
CA SER A 93 9.80 -7.91 -16.25
C SER A 93 10.58 -8.68 -15.21
N VAL A 94 11.77 -9.18 -15.56
CA VAL A 94 12.64 -9.84 -14.58
C VAL A 94 13.59 -8.77 -14.08
N ASP A 95 13.57 -8.51 -12.77
CA ASP A 95 14.45 -7.52 -12.17
C ASP A 95 15.92 -7.96 -12.23
N ASN A 96 16.82 -7.05 -11.83
CA ASN A 96 18.28 -7.31 -11.82
C ASN A 96 18.69 -8.45 -10.85
N GLN A 97 17.77 -8.97 -10.05
CA GLN A 97 17.97 -10.04 -9.08
C GLN A 97 17.36 -11.38 -9.54
N GLY A 98 16.73 -11.41 -10.72
CA GLY A 98 16.11 -12.62 -11.28
C GLY A 98 14.68 -12.87 -10.79
N LEU A 99 14.05 -11.91 -10.11
CA LEU A 99 12.66 -12.00 -9.66
C LEU A 99 11.73 -11.46 -10.73
N VAL A 100 10.63 -12.17 -10.98
CA VAL A 100 9.59 -11.71 -11.90
C VAL A 100 8.80 -10.61 -11.21
N GLU A 101 8.89 -9.38 -11.71
CA GLU A 101 7.97 -8.29 -11.39
C GLU A 101 6.61 -8.65 -11.99
N HIS A 102 5.73 -9.17 -11.16
CA HIS A 102 4.45 -9.73 -11.60
C HIS A 102 3.45 -8.63 -12.03
N ASP A 103 3.46 -7.47 -11.37
CA ASP A 103 2.74 -6.28 -11.83
C ASP A 103 3.62 -5.03 -11.75
N VAL A 104 3.77 -4.38 -12.90
CA VAL A 104 4.32 -3.03 -13.01
C VAL A 104 3.17 -2.12 -13.45
N LEU A 105 2.98 -1.01 -12.75
CA LEU A 105 2.00 0.01 -13.08
C LEU A 105 2.72 1.30 -13.42
N TYR A 106 2.29 1.94 -14.49
CA TYR A 106 2.73 3.27 -14.86
C TYR A 106 1.57 4.23 -14.66
N LEU A 107 1.72 5.14 -13.71
CA LEU A 107 0.71 6.13 -13.34
C LEU A 107 1.14 7.48 -13.89
N ASN A 108 0.43 7.98 -14.89
CA ASN A 108 0.73 9.24 -15.57
C ASN A 108 -0.12 10.37 -14.96
N VAL A 109 0.54 11.39 -14.42
CA VAL A 109 -0.10 12.64 -14.00
C VAL A 109 0.26 13.72 -15.01
N TYR A 110 -0.73 14.28 -15.70
CA TYR A 110 -0.49 15.39 -16.60
C TYR A 110 -0.34 16.68 -15.81
N ILE A 111 0.69 17.47 -16.12
CA ILE A 111 1.05 18.68 -15.37
C ILE A 111 1.19 19.88 -16.29
N GLU A 112 0.89 21.06 -15.75
CA GLU A 112 1.20 22.34 -16.41
C GLU A 112 2.70 22.68 -16.25
N GLU A 113 3.25 23.49 -17.17
CA GLU A 113 4.67 23.86 -17.13
C GLU A 113 5.06 24.50 -15.79
N LYS A 114 6.14 24.00 -15.16
CA LYS A 114 6.68 24.49 -13.87
C LYS A 114 5.77 24.27 -12.66
N SER A 115 4.85 23.33 -12.74
CA SER A 115 4.05 22.92 -11.58
C SER A 115 4.92 22.25 -10.51
N ALA A 116 4.75 22.67 -9.26
CA ALA A 116 5.32 22.02 -8.09
C ALA A 116 4.20 21.49 -7.20
N PHE A 117 4.35 20.28 -6.67
CA PHE A 117 3.36 19.72 -5.75
C PHE A 117 4.00 18.92 -4.61
N ASN A 118 3.31 18.95 -3.48
CA ASN A 118 3.62 18.17 -2.29
C ASN A 118 2.35 17.41 -1.87
N ALA A 119 2.15 16.26 -2.49
CA ALA A 119 0.89 15.52 -2.45
C ALA A 119 1.10 14.07 -2.03
N ARG A 120 0.03 13.38 -1.64
CA ARG A 120 0.06 11.90 -1.58
C ARG A 120 -0.60 11.34 -2.81
N LEU A 121 0.02 10.36 -3.42
CA LEU A 121 -0.61 9.56 -4.46
C LEU A 121 -1.60 8.61 -3.78
N LEU A 122 -2.87 8.73 -4.14
CA LEU A 122 -3.95 7.90 -3.65
C LEU A 122 -4.29 6.89 -4.74
N ILE A 123 -4.30 5.62 -4.37
CA ILE A 123 -4.72 4.55 -5.26
C ILE A 123 -5.95 3.87 -4.70
N LYS A 124 -6.83 3.47 -5.61
CA LYS A 124 -8.00 2.67 -5.35
C LYS A 124 -7.79 1.36 -6.08
N TYR A 125 -7.90 0.24 -5.36
CA TYR A 125 -7.58 -1.07 -5.92
C TYR A 125 -8.48 -2.16 -5.34
N THR A 126 -8.62 -3.23 -6.10
CA THR A 126 -9.31 -4.44 -5.69
C THR A 126 -8.27 -5.49 -5.27
N ASP A 127 -8.40 -6.04 -4.06
CA ASP A 127 -7.47 -7.03 -3.52
C ASP A 127 -7.72 -8.46 -4.05
N PHE A 128 -6.93 -9.44 -3.59
CA PHE A 128 -7.03 -10.82 -4.07
C PHE A 128 -8.33 -11.53 -3.69
N ASN A 129 -9.10 -10.96 -2.77
CA ASN A 129 -10.42 -11.46 -2.37
C ASN A 129 -11.56 -10.71 -3.09
N GLY A 130 -11.24 -9.76 -3.98
CA GLY A 130 -12.25 -8.94 -4.66
C GLY A 130 -12.76 -7.78 -3.80
N GLU A 131 -12.11 -7.46 -2.67
CA GLU A 131 -12.51 -6.35 -1.82
C GLU A 131 -11.84 -5.05 -2.29
N LEU A 132 -12.62 -3.96 -2.25
CA LEU A 132 -12.15 -2.63 -2.65
C LEU A 132 -11.44 -1.92 -1.50
N HIS A 133 -10.23 -1.44 -1.76
CA HIS A 133 -9.38 -0.76 -0.79
C HIS A 133 -8.83 0.57 -1.32
N HIS A 134 -8.34 1.37 -0.36
CA HIS A 134 -7.65 2.62 -0.62
C HIS A 134 -6.29 2.62 0.08
N ALA A 135 -5.26 2.99 -0.66
CA ALA A 135 -3.94 3.22 -0.09
C ALA A 135 -3.41 4.59 -0.52
N ALA A 136 -2.51 5.14 0.31
CA ALA A 136 -1.89 6.41 0.06
C ALA A 136 -0.38 6.27 0.14
N SER A 137 0.36 6.81 -0.81
CA SER A 137 1.82 6.88 -0.73
C SER A 137 2.26 7.75 0.46
N VAL A 138 3.55 7.67 0.79
CA VAL A 138 4.25 8.76 1.49
C VAL A 138 4.13 10.05 0.66
N LYS A 139 4.29 11.22 1.29
CA LYS A 139 4.25 12.50 0.57
C LYS A 139 5.29 12.50 -0.56
N VAL A 140 4.81 12.75 -1.76
CA VAL A 140 5.57 12.91 -3.00
C VAL A 140 5.83 14.39 -3.20
N TYR A 141 7.08 14.75 -3.48
CA TYR A 141 7.50 16.12 -3.72
C TYR A 141 8.08 16.28 -5.11
N VAL A 142 7.58 17.25 -5.85
CA VAL A 142 8.09 17.66 -7.16
C VAL A 142 8.22 19.18 -7.17
N GLU A 143 9.39 19.70 -7.53
CA GLU A 143 9.66 21.13 -7.58
C GLU A 143 10.47 21.51 -8.82
N GLY A 144 10.00 22.51 -9.57
CA GLY A 144 10.83 23.16 -10.61
C GLY A 144 11.26 22.30 -11.80
N GLY A 145 10.64 21.13 -12.01
CA GLY A 145 11.06 20.15 -13.03
C GLY A 145 12.14 19.17 -12.55
N GLU A 146 12.47 19.18 -11.26
CA GLU A 146 13.30 18.16 -10.63
C GLU A 146 12.43 17.31 -9.68
N ILE A 147 12.47 15.99 -9.90
CA ILE A 147 11.77 15.02 -9.04
C ILE A 147 12.69 14.68 -7.87
N ALA A 148 12.19 14.84 -6.64
CA ALA A 148 12.99 14.57 -5.46
C ALA A 148 13.28 13.07 -5.28
N HIS A 149 14.49 12.74 -4.80
CA HIS A 149 14.91 11.37 -4.50
C HIS A 149 14.00 10.65 -3.48
N ASP A 150 13.36 11.38 -2.56
CA ASP A 150 12.46 10.82 -1.54
C ASP A 150 11.21 10.15 -2.13
N VAL A 151 10.90 10.42 -3.40
CA VAL A 151 9.78 9.80 -4.11
C VAL A 151 10.10 8.35 -4.49
N THR A 152 11.35 8.04 -4.81
CA THR A 152 11.82 6.67 -5.08
C THR A 152 11.89 5.85 -3.78
N GLY A 153 11.35 4.63 -3.81
CA GLY A 153 11.19 3.77 -2.62
C GLY A 153 10.00 4.11 -1.74
N SER A 154 9.13 5.04 -2.17
CA SER A 154 7.93 5.42 -1.42
C SER A 154 6.90 4.29 -1.43
N LYS A 155 6.49 3.86 -0.24
CA LYS A 155 5.51 2.77 -0.06
C LYS A 155 4.10 3.30 0.09
N PHE A 156 3.13 2.53 -0.40
CA PHE A 156 1.73 2.80 -0.16
C PHE A 156 1.33 2.32 1.24
N ILE A 157 0.88 3.25 2.06
CA ILE A 157 0.38 3.01 3.41
C ILE A 157 -1.10 2.67 3.31
N LEU A 158 -1.40 1.43 3.69
CA LEU A 158 -2.76 0.92 3.81
C LEU A 158 -3.51 1.73 4.87
N ARG A 159 -4.58 2.40 4.45
CA ARG A 159 -5.49 3.02 5.40
C ARG A 159 -6.37 1.92 5.93
N LYS A 160 -6.20 1.55 7.20
CA LYS A 160 -7.23 0.78 7.90
C LYS A 160 -8.54 1.55 7.71
N ARG A 161 -9.60 0.86 7.27
CA ARG A 161 -10.97 1.38 7.19
C ARG A 161 -11.34 1.85 8.60
N THR A 162 -10.96 3.07 8.91
CA THR A 162 -11.37 3.76 10.12
C THR A 162 -12.69 4.35 9.66
N GLU A 163 -13.76 3.79 10.21
CA GLU A 163 -15.15 4.11 9.91
C GLU A 163 -15.27 5.59 9.54
N MET A 164 -15.67 5.85 8.29
CA MET A 164 -16.09 7.19 7.91
C MET A 164 -17.35 7.49 8.71
N PHE A 165 -17.32 8.65 9.38
CA PHE A 165 -18.39 9.27 10.16
C PHE A 165 -19.76 9.21 9.48
#